data_AF-A0A2V8QTD0-F1
#
_entry.id   AF-A0A2V8QTD0-F1
#
_cell.length_a   1.000
_cell.length_b   1.000
_cell.length_c   1.000
_cell.angle_alpha   90.00
_cell.angle_beta   90.00
_cell.angle_gamma   90.00
#
_symmetry.space_group_name_H-M   'P 1'
#
loop_
_entity.id
_entity.type
_entity.pdbx_description
1 polymer ?
#
loop_
_entity_poly.entity_id
_entity_poly.type
_entity_poly.pdbx_seq_one_letter_code
_entity_poly.pdbx_strand_id
1 'polypeptide(L)' 'MLGFPKKGSHVVLKQRTTAGEVGCVVPLHREVAVGTIHGILRQARVNIDEFLANL' A
#
# COMPACT_ATOMS: atom_id res chain seq x y z
N MET A 1 -8.74 -21.13 -6.58
CA MET A 1 -7.91 -21.38 -5.39
C MET A 1 -7.46 -20.02 -4.86
N LEU A 2 -8.14 -19.47 -3.85
CA LEU A 2 -7.79 -18.17 -3.27
C LEU A 2 -6.47 -18.29 -2.51
N GLY A 3 -5.42 -17.63 -2.98
CA GLY A 3 -4.13 -17.59 -2.30
C GLY A 3 -4.20 -16.67 -1.08
N PHE A 4 -4.05 -17.22 0.11
CA PHE A 4 -3.87 -16.44 1.32
C PHE A 4 -2.53 -15.67 1.24
N PRO A 5 -2.44 -14.42 1.76
CA PRO A 5 -1.16 -13.70 1.80
C PRO A 5 -0.14 -14.52 2.60
N LYS A 6 1.02 -14.82 1.99
CA LYS A 6 2.08 -15.55 2.67
C LYS A 6 2.60 -14.72 3.84
N LYS A 7 2.50 -15.26 5.07
CA LYS A 7 3.13 -14.66 6.27
C LYS A 7 4.62 -14.44 5.97
N GLY A 8 5.06 -13.18 5.96
CA GLY A 8 6.45 -12.78 5.66
C GLY A 8 6.68 -12.09 4.30
N SER A 9 5.68 -12.05 3.42
CA SER A 9 5.78 -11.37 2.11
C SER A 9 5.04 -10.03 2.05
N HIS A 10 4.55 -9.54 3.19
CA HIS A 10 3.79 -8.29 3.28
C HIS A 10 4.25 -7.52 4.51
N VAL A 11 4.36 -6.21 4.37
CA VAL A 11 4.66 -5.27 5.47
C VAL A 11 3.44 -4.42 5.77
N VAL A 12 3.26 -4.10 7.04
CA VAL A 12 2.25 -3.14 7.48
C VAL A 12 2.96 -1.81 7.69
N LEU A 13 2.60 -0.81 6.90
CA LEU A 13 3.05 0.57 7.07
C LEU A 13 1.98 1.33 7.85
N LYS A 14 2.42 2.19 8.77
CA LYS A 14 1.54 3.05 9.56
C LYS A 14 2.06 4.48 9.52
N GLN A 15 1.16 5.43 9.30
CA GLN A 15 1.46 6.84 9.31
C GLN A 15 0.49 7.56 10.26
N ARG A 16 1.01 8.41 11.13
CA ARG A 16 0.18 9.34 11.90
C ARG A 16 -0.07 10.59 11.08
N THR A 17 -1.33 10.96 10.96
CA THR A 17 -1.80 12.18 10.30
C THR A 17 -2.56 13.04 11.30
N THR A 18 -2.86 14.28 10.94
CA THR A 18 -3.72 15.17 11.73
C THR A 18 -5.13 14.60 11.92
N ALA A 19 -5.59 13.73 11.02
CA ALA A 19 -6.88 13.05 11.07
C ALA A 19 -6.85 11.67 11.78
N GLY A 20 -5.70 11.25 12.32
CA GLY A 20 -5.51 9.97 13.01
C GLY A 20 -4.45 9.06 12.36
N GLU A 21 -4.41 7.79 12.80
CA GLU A 21 -3.48 6.78 12.27
C GLU A 21 -4.04 6.14 10.99
N VAL A 22 -3.24 6.11 9.94
CA VAL A 22 -3.53 5.41 8.67
C VAL A 22 -2.61 4.20 8.57
N GLY A 23 -3.16 3.02 8.31
CA GLY A 23 -2.40 1.79 8.13
C GLY A 23 -2.60 1.22 6.74
N CYS A 24 -1.52 0.81 6.07
CA CYS A 24 -1.53 0.18 4.75
C CYS A 24 -0.73 -1.11 4.74
N VAL A 25 -1.22 -2.15 4.05
CA VAL A 25 -0.49 -3.41 3.85
C VAL A 25 0.12 -3.40 2.46
N VAL A 26 1.44 -3.52 2.38
CA VAL A 26 2.19 -3.50 1.12
C VAL A 26 2.86 -4.85 0.91
N PRO A 27 2.65 -5.51 -0.23
CA PRO A 27 3.38 -6.72 -0.55
C PRO A 27 4.86 -6.43 -0.88
N LEU A 28 5.74 -7.29 -0.42
CA LEU A 28 7.18 -7.28 -0.67
C LEU A 28 7.52 -8.22 -1.83
N HIS A 29 7.09 -7.88 -3.03
CA HIS A 29 7.50 -8.56 -4.26
C HIS A 29 8.04 -7.55 -5.28
N ARG A 30 8.89 -8.02 -6.20
CA ARG A 30 9.57 -7.17 -7.19
C ARG A 30 8.59 -6.50 -8.16
N GLU A 31 7.51 -7.18 -8.51
CA GLU A 31 6.50 -6.70 -9.46
C GLU A 31 5.12 -6.72 -8.81
N VAL A 32 4.50 -5.55 -8.71
CA VAL A 32 3.19 -5.34 -8.11
C VAL A 32 2.20 -5.03 -9.22
N ALA A 33 1.06 -5.70 -9.25
CA ALA A 33 0.02 -5.39 -10.22
C ALA A 33 -0.48 -3.94 -10.05
N VAL A 34 -0.77 -3.25 -11.15
CA VAL A 34 -1.24 -1.85 -11.14
C VAL A 34 -2.46 -1.68 -10.23
N GLY A 35 -3.44 -2.60 -10.30
CA GLY A 35 -4.62 -2.56 -9.43
C GLY A 35 -4.28 -2.68 -7.94
N THR A 36 -3.21 -3.39 -7.59
CA THR A 36 -2.72 -3.50 -6.21
C THR A 36 -2.06 -2.18 -5.77
N ILE A 37 -1.29 -1.51 -6.64
CA ILE A 37 -0.74 -0.18 -6.36
C ILE A 37 -1.86 0.83 -6.09
N HIS A 38 -2.89 0.85 -6.94
CA HIS A 38 -4.06 1.71 -6.72
C HIS A 38 -4.76 1.43 -5.38
N GLY A 39 -4.90 0.15 -5.01
CA GLY A 39 -5.45 -0.25 -3.71
C GLY A 39 -4.62 0.26 -2.53
N ILE A 40 -3.29 0.14 -2.62
CA ILE A 40 -2.34 0.61 -1.61
C ILE A 40 -2.43 2.12 -1.42
N LEU A 41 -2.40 2.89 -2.51
CA LEU A 41 -2.48 4.36 -2.46
C LEU A 41 -3.82 4.81 -1.86
N ARG A 42 -4.93 4.17 -2.26
CA ARG A 42 -6.25 4.45 -1.70
C ARG A 42 -6.30 4.18 -0.20
N GLN A 43 -5.76 3.05 0.26
CA GLN A 43 -5.74 2.71 1.68
C GLN A 43 -4.82 3.65 2.49
N ALA A 44 -3.70 4.07 1.90
CA ALA A 44 -2.79 5.04 2.48
C ALA A 44 -3.31 6.49 2.42
N ARG A 45 -4.44 6.74 1.75
CA ARG A 45 -4.99 8.08 1.46
C ARG A 45 -4.00 8.99 0.73
N VAL A 46 -3.19 8.40 -0.15
CA VAL A 46 -2.21 9.11 -0.98
C VAL A 46 -2.80 9.37 -2.35
N ASN A 47 -2.66 10.60 -2.85
CA ASN A 47 -3.06 10.91 -4.22
C ASN A 47 -2.06 10.32 -5.23
N ILE A 48 -2.55 9.77 -6.34
CA ILE A 48 -1.73 9.25 -7.42
C ILE A 48 -0.80 10.31 -8.01
N ASP A 49 -1.25 11.54 -8.18
CA ASP A 49 -0.43 12.62 -8.75
C ASP A 49 0.74 12.98 -7.82
N GLU A 50 0.46 13.07 -6.51
CA GLU A 50 1.48 13.32 -5.48
C GLU A 50 2.50 12.18 -5.42
N PHE A 51 2.02 10.94 -5.52
CA PHE A 51 2.89 9.76 -5.56
C PHE A 51 3.82 9.80 -6.78
N LEU A 52 3.29 10.09 -7.97
CA LEU A 52 4.06 10.15 -9.20
C LEU A 52 5.07 11.32 -9.22
N ALA A 53 4.75 12.43 -8.56
CA ALA A 53 5.66 13.57 -8.44
C ALA A 53 6.87 13.30 -7.52
N ASN A 54 6.83 12.24 -6.71
CA ASN A 54 7.88 11.87 -5.75
C ASN A 54 8.58 10.55 -6.10
N LEU A 55 8.44 10.06 -7.35
CA LEU A 55 9.17 8.91 -7.88
C LEU A 55 10.58 9.31 -8.35
#